data_AF-A0A315XMM8-F1
#
_entry.id   AF-A0A315XMM8-F1
#
_cell.length_a   1.000
_cell.length_b   1.000
_cell.length_c   1.000
_cell.angle_alpha   90.00
_cell.angle_beta   90.00
_cell.angle_gamma   90.00
#
_symmetry.space_group_name_H-M   'P 1'
#
loop_
_entity.id
_entity.type
_entity.pdbx_description
1 polymer ?
#
loop_
_entity_poly.entity_id
_entity_poly.type
_entity_poly.pdbx_seq_one_letter_code
_entity_poly.pdbx_strand_id
1 'polypeptide(L)'
;MHIQTITMDILKKFKDLLIESLKDNKKLIIGLYVFFIICIVGAWILFAGPVGAKLSEFQNISSSTPAAMQNVSAVDLFINNEYGGILVYVGSIFFGIPAIVSLVYNGINMGLIGQLFSQVLPNGGMRFLVYLIPHGIFELTATVLQSVAGILLFLFICRFIRAMISSETHGVSEAFDKSKKALVQSVILMIFATILLLIAAPIEAYISVPFSELILGTW
;
A
#
# COMPACT_ATOMS: atom_id res chain seq x y z
N MET A 1 -10.49 35.91 4.59
CA MET A 1 -9.34 36.16 3.70
C MET A 1 -8.04 35.53 4.23
N HIS A 2 -7.64 35.80 5.47
CA HIS A 2 -6.34 35.33 6.01
C HIS A 2 -6.17 33.80 6.13
N ILE A 3 -7.24 33.06 6.44
CA ILE A 3 -7.22 31.58 6.56
C ILE A 3 -7.05 30.91 5.19
N GLN A 4 -7.74 31.41 4.16
CA GLN A 4 -7.65 30.86 2.79
C GLN A 4 -6.23 30.97 2.22
N THR A 5 -5.53 32.08 2.49
CA THR A 5 -4.14 32.27 2.06
C THR A 5 -3.21 31.25 2.73
N ILE A 6 -3.33 31.05 4.05
CA ILE A 6 -2.52 30.09 4.80
C ILE A 6 -2.75 28.66 4.33
N THR A 7 -4.01 28.26 4.08
CA THR A 7 -4.34 26.93 3.56
C THR A 7 -3.71 26.69 2.18
N MET A 8 -3.75 27.70 1.31
CA MET A 8 -3.21 27.59 -0.04
C MET A 8 -1.68 27.49 -0.05
N ASP A 9 -0.99 28.19 0.85
CA ASP A 9 0.46 28.10 1.02
C ASP A 9 0.90 26.73 1.55
N ILE A 10 0.19 26.17 2.52
CA ILE A 10 0.46 24.83 3.05
C ILE A 10 0.30 23.78 1.96
N LEU A 11 -0.81 23.84 1.20
CA LEU A 11 -1.09 22.88 0.13
C LEU A 11 -0.03 22.95 -0.97
N LYS A 12 0.39 24.16 -1.36
CA LYS A 12 1.46 24.37 -2.34
C LYS A 12 2.77 23.78 -1.85
N LYS A 13 3.16 24.05 -0.61
CA LYS A 13 4.38 23.51 0.00
C LYS A 13 4.34 21.98 0.07
N PHE A 14 3.23 21.39 0.49
CA PHE A 14 3.06 19.94 0.52
C PHE A 14 3.20 19.33 -0.87
N LYS A 15 2.53 19.91 -1.88
CA LYS A 15 2.63 19.48 -3.27
C LYS A 15 4.07 19.52 -3.78
N ASP A 16 4.79 20.59 -3.52
CA ASP A 16 6.18 20.74 -3.98
C ASP A 16 7.09 19.68 -3.33
N LEU A 17 6.94 19.46 -2.02
CA LEU A 17 7.64 18.41 -1.29
C LEU A 17 7.29 17.01 -1.78
N LEU A 18 6.01 16.75 -2.10
CA LEU A 18 5.57 15.47 -2.63
C LEU A 18 6.19 15.21 -4.01
N ILE A 19 6.17 16.19 -4.90
CA ILE A 19 6.78 16.08 -6.23
C ILE A 19 8.27 15.82 -6.12
N GLU A 20 8.97 16.53 -5.23
CA GLU A 20 10.40 16.30 -4.96
C GLU A 20 10.62 14.88 -4.43
N SER A 21 9.83 14.43 -3.45
CA SER A 21 9.93 13.10 -2.84
C SER A 21 9.75 11.98 -3.87
N LEU A 22 8.77 12.12 -4.76
CA LEU A 22 8.51 11.16 -5.84
C LEU A 22 9.64 11.15 -6.88
N LYS A 23 10.15 12.32 -7.27
CA LYS A 23 11.22 12.44 -8.27
C LYS A 23 12.54 11.86 -7.79
N ASP A 24 12.94 12.20 -6.57
CA ASP A 24 14.21 11.76 -5.98
C ASP A 24 14.22 10.25 -5.75
N ASN A 25 13.07 9.68 -5.39
CA ASN A 25 12.94 8.26 -5.03
C ASN A 25 12.32 7.40 -6.14
N LYS A 26 12.18 7.94 -7.36
CA LYS A 26 11.50 7.27 -8.48
C LYS A 26 12.03 5.86 -8.77
N LYS A 27 13.35 5.64 -8.66
CA LYS A 27 13.97 4.34 -8.92
C LYS A 27 13.55 3.30 -7.89
N LEU A 28 13.52 3.70 -6.62
CA LEU A 28 13.07 2.84 -5.53
C LEU A 28 11.58 2.54 -5.66
N ILE A 29 10.76 3.57 -5.93
CA ILE A 29 9.31 3.41 -6.14
C ILE A 29 9.04 2.44 -7.29
N ILE A 30 9.64 2.66 -8.47
CA ILE A 30 9.45 1.79 -9.64
C ILE A 30 9.95 0.37 -9.34
N GLY A 31 11.11 0.22 -8.69
CA GLY A 31 11.66 -1.07 -8.33
C GLY A 31 10.72 -1.87 -7.41
N LEU A 32 10.18 -1.24 -6.37
CA LEU A 32 9.22 -1.88 -5.47
C LEU A 32 7.89 -2.17 -6.16
N TYR A 33 7.44 -1.31 -7.08
CA TYR A 33 6.26 -1.59 -7.90
C TYR A 33 6.44 -2.82 -8.77
N VAL A 34 7.54 -2.90 -9.52
CA VAL A 34 7.84 -4.07 -10.37
C VAL A 34 7.93 -5.32 -9.52
N PHE A 35 8.62 -5.26 -8.39
CA PHE A 35 8.70 -6.36 -7.43
C PHE A 35 7.31 -6.79 -6.94
N PHE A 36 6.47 -5.84 -6.55
CA PHE A 36 5.13 -6.11 -6.05
C PHE A 36 4.23 -6.77 -7.10
N ILE A 37 4.26 -6.27 -8.35
CA ILE A 37 3.55 -6.88 -9.48
C ILE A 37 4.05 -8.31 -9.76
N ILE A 38 5.36 -8.55 -9.66
CA ILE A 38 5.92 -9.90 -9.79
C ILE A 38 5.36 -10.82 -8.70
N CYS A 39 5.25 -10.37 -7.45
CA CYS A 39 4.63 -11.16 -6.38
C CYS A 39 3.16 -11.49 -6.68
N ILE A 40 2.37 -10.52 -7.16
CA ILE A 40 0.96 -10.70 -7.50
C ILE A 40 0.79 -11.71 -8.65
N VAL A 41 1.49 -11.47 -9.77
CA VAL A 41 1.39 -12.32 -10.97
C VAL A 41 1.99 -13.71 -10.71
N GLY A 42 3.12 -13.76 -10.01
CA GLY A 42 3.76 -15.00 -9.61
C GLY A 42 2.83 -15.85 -8.74
N ALA A 43 2.19 -15.25 -7.74
CA ALA A 43 1.23 -15.96 -6.91
C ALA A 43 0.00 -16.42 -7.70
N TRP A 44 -0.55 -15.58 -8.58
CA TRP A 44 -1.66 -15.96 -9.46
C TRP A 44 -1.35 -17.21 -10.28
N ILE A 45 -0.17 -17.26 -10.91
CA ILE A 45 0.24 -18.35 -11.80
C ILE A 45 0.61 -19.61 -11.00
N LEU A 46 1.46 -19.47 -9.98
CA LEU A 46 2.02 -20.62 -9.26
C LEU A 46 0.98 -21.36 -8.40
N PHE A 47 -0.02 -20.64 -7.89
CA PHE A 47 -1.04 -21.23 -7.02
C PHE A 47 -2.26 -21.77 -7.78
N ALA A 48 -2.24 -21.78 -9.12
CA ALA A 48 -3.35 -22.27 -9.91
C ALA A 48 -3.69 -23.74 -9.67
N GLY A 49 -2.68 -24.61 -9.60
CA GLY A 49 -2.86 -26.03 -9.28
C GLY A 49 -3.27 -26.27 -7.82
N PRO A 50 -2.53 -25.76 -6.82
CA PRO A 50 -2.84 -25.95 -5.40
C PRO A 50 -4.24 -25.46 -5.00
N VAL A 51 -4.68 -24.29 -5.50
CA VAL A 51 -6.02 -23.76 -5.21
C VAL A 51 -7.11 -24.63 -5.83
N GLY A 52 -6.93 -25.08 -7.08
CA GLY A 52 -7.87 -25.99 -7.72
C GLY A 52 -8.01 -27.32 -6.97
N ALA A 53 -6.92 -27.87 -6.45
CA ALA A 53 -6.92 -29.12 -5.68
C ALA A 53 -7.64 -29.02 -4.32
N LYS A 54 -7.69 -27.82 -3.73
CA LYS A 54 -8.33 -27.55 -2.42
C LYS A 54 -9.67 -26.83 -2.51
N LEU A 55 -10.19 -26.63 -3.73
CA LEU A 55 -11.39 -25.84 -3.96
C LEU A 55 -12.62 -26.38 -3.21
N SER A 56 -12.75 -27.71 -3.15
CA SER A 56 -13.83 -28.39 -2.42
C SER A 56 -13.75 -28.20 -0.90
N GLU A 57 -12.54 -28.12 -0.33
CA GLU A 57 -12.33 -27.79 1.09
C GLU A 57 -12.74 -26.33 1.39
N PHE A 58 -12.38 -25.40 0.49
CA PHE A 58 -12.75 -23.98 0.61
C PHE A 58 -14.28 -23.77 0.58
N GLN A 59 -14.97 -24.44 -0.35
CA GLN A 59 -16.44 -24.34 -0.48
C GLN A 59 -17.19 -24.83 0.78
N ASN A 60 -16.68 -25.88 1.44
CA ASN A 60 -17.29 -26.44 2.65
C ASN A 60 -17.10 -25.53 3.89
N ILE A 61 -16.03 -24.74 3.94
CA ILE A 61 -15.78 -23.74 5.00
C ILE A 61 -16.69 -22.52 4.82
N SER A 62 -16.96 -22.11 3.56
CA SER A 62 -17.85 -20.98 3.27
C SER A 62 -19.31 -21.24 3.64
N SER A 63 -19.78 -22.50 3.59
CA SER A 63 -21.15 -22.86 4.01
C SER A 63 -21.36 -22.92 5.53
N SER A 64 -20.29 -22.88 6.34
CA SER A 64 -20.35 -22.92 7.81
C SER A 64 -20.08 -21.58 8.48
N THR A 65 -19.83 -20.53 7.69
CA THR A 65 -19.71 -19.17 8.21
C THR A 65 -21.11 -18.54 8.24
N PRO A 66 -21.61 -18.09 9.42
CA PRO A 66 -22.89 -17.37 9.48
C PRO A 66 -22.87 -16.20 8.48
N ALA A 67 -24.04 -15.86 7.93
CA ALA A 67 -24.27 -14.70 7.06
C ALA A 67 -23.95 -13.32 7.68
N ALA A 68 -23.11 -13.28 8.72
CA ALA A 68 -22.57 -12.11 9.39
C ALA A 68 -21.36 -11.48 8.64
N MET A 69 -21.01 -11.98 7.45
CA MET A 69 -20.07 -11.31 6.53
C MET A 69 -20.79 -10.17 5.78
N GLN A 70 -21.48 -9.32 6.54
CA GLN A 70 -22.44 -8.33 6.07
C GLN A 70 -21.97 -6.95 6.51
N ASN A 71 -21.50 -6.15 5.54
CA ASN A 71 -21.06 -4.75 5.66
C ASN A 71 -19.78 -4.51 6.49
N VAL A 72 -18.61 -4.87 5.92
CA VAL A 72 -17.36 -4.26 6.39
C VAL A 72 -17.41 -2.77 6.05
N SER A 73 -17.29 -1.90 7.04
CA SER A 73 -17.39 -0.46 6.81
C SER A 73 -16.14 0.07 6.11
N ALA A 74 -16.26 1.18 5.37
CA ALA A 74 -15.11 1.88 4.81
C ALA A 74 -14.09 2.28 5.90
N VAL A 75 -14.55 2.51 7.13
CA VAL A 75 -13.68 2.83 8.27
C VAL A 75 -12.85 1.61 8.67
N ASP A 76 -13.45 0.43 8.74
CA ASP A 76 -12.74 -0.81 9.09
C ASP A 76 -11.69 -1.17 8.03
N LEU A 77 -12.03 -1.03 6.75
CA LEU A 77 -11.10 -1.23 5.63
C LEU A 77 -9.92 -0.26 5.71
N PHE A 78 -10.20 1.03 5.93
CA PHE A 78 -9.17 2.05 6.09
C PHE A 78 -8.25 1.74 7.27
N ILE A 79 -8.82 1.46 8.46
CA ILE A 79 -8.03 1.19 9.67
C ILE A 79 -7.17 -0.05 9.48
N ASN A 80 -7.70 -1.11 8.88
CA ASN A 80 -6.94 -2.33 8.64
C ASN A 80 -5.72 -2.08 7.73
N ASN A 81 -5.94 -1.42 6.59
CA ASN A 81 -4.87 -1.13 5.64
C ASN A 81 -3.86 -0.11 6.20
N GLU A 82 -4.34 0.94 6.86
CA GLU A 82 -3.48 1.97 7.46
C GLU A 82 -2.66 1.41 8.63
N TYR A 83 -3.26 0.56 9.48
CA TYR A 83 -2.55 -0.10 10.56
C TYR A 83 -1.40 -0.97 10.04
N GLY A 84 -1.67 -1.79 9.00
CA GLY A 84 -0.64 -2.55 8.31
C GLY A 84 0.47 -1.64 7.73
N GLY A 85 0.08 -0.55 7.09
CA GLY A 85 0.99 0.45 6.54
C GLY A 85 1.90 1.12 7.58
N ILE A 86 1.35 1.50 8.73
CA ILE A 86 2.10 2.09 9.85
C ILE A 86 3.09 1.09 10.43
N LEU A 87 2.66 -0.17 10.64
CA LEU A 87 3.55 -1.23 11.12
C LEU A 87 4.72 -1.46 10.16
N VAL A 88 4.46 -1.44 8.86
CA VAL A 88 5.50 -1.56 7.82
C VAL A 88 6.45 -0.37 7.86
N TYR A 89 5.92 0.84 7.97
CA TYR A 89 6.71 2.06 8.01
C TYR A 89 7.65 2.11 9.20
N VAL A 90 7.13 1.88 10.41
CA VAL A 90 7.93 1.88 11.64
C VAL A 90 8.84 0.66 11.68
N GLY A 91 8.34 -0.52 11.32
CA GLY A 91 9.13 -1.75 11.29
C GLY A 91 10.30 -1.68 10.30
N SER A 92 10.16 -0.93 9.21
CA SER A 92 11.22 -0.80 8.20
C SER A 92 12.49 -0.13 8.71
N ILE A 93 12.49 0.44 9.93
CA ILE A 93 13.73 0.82 10.65
C ILE A 93 14.69 -0.37 10.76
N PHE A 94 14.18 -1.61 10.77
CA PHE A 94 15.00 -2.83 10.69
C PHE A 94 15.38 -3.14 9.23
N PHE A 95 16.27 -2.32 8.66
CA PHE A 95 16.91 -2.53 7.35
C PHE A 95 15.97 -2.54 6.13
N GLY A 96 14.76 -1.99 6.26
CA GLY A 96 13.73 -2.05 5.21
C GLY A 96 13.14 -3.45 5.00
N ILE A 97 13.45 -4.42 5.86
CA ILE A 97 12.98 -5.80 5.71
C ILE A 97 11.44 -5.89 5.76
N PRO A 98 10.76 -5.26 6.74
CA PRO A 98 9.29 -5.25 6.78
C PRO A 98 8.61 -4.69 5.52
N ALA A 99 9.20 -3.70 4.84
CA ALA A 99 8.70 -3.21 3.56
C ALA A 99 8.68 -4.31 2.48
N ILE A 100 9.77 -5.07 2.36
CA ILE A 100 9.86 -6.17 1.40
C ILE A 100 8.89 -7.30 1.77
N VAL A 101 8.88 -7.71 3.03
CA VAL A 101 7.99 -8.78 3.52
C VAL A 101 6.51 -8.41 3.31
N SER A 102 6.14 -7.15 3.56
CA SER A 102 4.77 -6.68 3.35
C SER A 102 4.36 -6.70 1.89
N LEU A 103 5.23 -6.28 0.96
CA LEU A 103 4.93 -6.36 -0.47
C LEU A 103 4.79 -7.81 -0.93
N VAL A 104 5.62 -8.72 -0.42
CA VAL A 104 5.48 -10.16 -0.70
C VAL A 104 4.14 -10.68 -0.16
N TYR A 105 3.83 -10.40 1.11
CA TYR A 105 2.61 -10.88 1.76
C TYR A 105 1.34 -10.36 1.07
N ASN A 106 1.23 -9.05 0.87
CA ASN A 106 0.09 -8.43 0.18
C ASN A 106 0.01 -8.89 -1.28
N GLY A 107 1.16 -9.06 -1.95
CA GLY A 107 1.20 -9.47 -3.34
C GLY A 107 0.73 -10.91 -3.52
N ILE A 108 1.21 -11.81 -2.65
CA ILE A 108 0.77 -13.21 -2.62
C ILE A 108 -0.73 -13.29 -2.32
N ASN A 109 -1.22 -12.60 -1.28
CA ASN A 109 -2.64 -12.63 -0.93
C ASN A 109 -3.52 -12.15 -2.09
N MET A 110 -3.14 -11.04 -2.74
CA MET A 110 -3.88 -10.51 -3.89
C MET A 110 -3.90 -11.48 -5.07
N GLY A 111 -2.76 -12.13 -5.37
CA GLY A 111 -2.67 -13.16 -6.40
C GLY A 111 -3.48 -14.42 -6.07
N LEU A 112 -3.50 -14.84 -4.80
CA LEU A 112 -4.30 -15.97 -4.32
C LEU A 112 -5.80 -15.71 -4.44
N ILE A 113 -6.27 -14.53 -4.02
CA ILE A 113 -7.69 -14.15 -4.14
C ILE A 113 -8.09 -14.11 -5.61
N GLY A 114 -7.27 -13.51 -6.47
CA GLY A 114 -7.54 -13.48 -7.90
C GLY A 114 -7.59 -14.87 -8.55
N GLN A 115 -6.71 -15.78 -8.14
CA GLN A 115 -6.76 -17.17 -8.57
C GLN A 115 -7.99 -17.92 -8.04
N LEU A 116 -8.39 -17.67 -6.79
CA LEU A 116 -9.59 -18.25 -6.21
C LEU A 116 -10.84 -17.83 -7.01
N PHE A 117 -10.98 -16.54 -7.30
CA PHE A 117 -12.05 -16.04 -8.16
C PHE A 117 -12.06 -16.75 -9.51
N SER A 118 -10.89 -16.90 -10.14
CA SER A 118 -10.74 -17.59 -11.43
C SER A 118 -11.19 -19.05 -11.43
N GLN A 119 -11.14 -19.73 -10.28
CA GLN A 119 -11.55 -21.14 -10.14
C GLN A 119 -13.02 -21.27 -9.74
N VAL A 120 -13.54 -20.37 -8.91
CA VAL A 120 -14.90 -20.45 -8.35
C VAL A 120 -15.96 -19.89 -9.28
N LEU A 121 -15.63 -18.84 -10.06
CA LEU A 121 -16.61 -18.07 -10.83
C LEU A 121 -16.36 -18.17 -12.34
N PRO A 122 -17.42 -18.24 -13.17
CA PRO A 122 -17.30 -18.06 -14.61
C PRO A 122 -16.68 -16.70 -14.94
N ASN A 123 -15.63 -16.70 -15.76
CA ASN A 123 -14.79 -15.52 -16.05
C ASN A 123 -14.21 -14.85 -14.79
N GLY A 124 -14.03 -15.61 -13.71
CA GLY A 124 -13.74 -15.08 -12.38
C GLY A 124 -12.49 -14.21 -12.29
N GLY A 125 -11.45 -14.49 -13.07
CA GLY A 125 -10.27 -13.62 -13.15
C GLY A 125 -10.61 -12.22 -13.65
N MET A 126 -11.47 -12.11 -14.67
CA MET A 126 -11.96 -10.81 -15.14
C MET A 126 -12.84 -10.13 -14.09
N ARG A 127 -13.68 -10.89 -13.39
CA ARG A 127 -14.51 -10.35 -12.30
C ARG A 127 -13.67 -9.76 -11.18
N PHE A 128 -12.62 -10.48 -10.78
CA PHE A 128 -11.67 -10.01 -9.79
C PHE A 128 -10.99 -8.71 -10.22
N LEU A 129 -10.51 -8.62 -11.48
CA LEU A 129 -9.86 -7.41 -11.97
C LEU A 129 -10.83 -6.22 -11.98
N VAL A 130 -12.07 -6.41 -12.44
CA VAL A 130 -13.08 -5.35 -12.46
C VAL A 130 -13.45 -4.90 -11.04
N TYR A 131 -13.53 -5.83 -10.09
CA TYR A 131 -13.73 -5.53 -8.67
C TYR A 131 -12.53 -4.76 -8.07
N LEU A 132 -11.31 -5.19 -8.40
CA LEU A 132 -10.07 -4.65 -7.84
C LEU A 132 -9.78 -3.24 -8.37
N ILE A 133 -9.93 -2.98 -9.67
CA ILE A 133 -9.46 -1.75 -10.32
C ILE A 133 -9.93 -0.46 -9.61
N PRO A 134 -11.21 -0.28 -9.24
CA PRO A 134 -11.70 0.96 -8.63
C PRO A 134 -10.93 1.40 -7.38
N HIS A 135 -10.69 0.50 -6.44
CA HIS A 135 -10.03 0.80 -5.16
C HIS A 135 -8.55 0.41 -5.17
N GLY A 136 -8.20 -0.68 -5.85
CA GLY A 136 -6.86 -1.26 -5.90
C GLY A 136 -5.80 -0.35 -6.50
N ILE A 137 -6.16 0.56 -7.43
CA ILE A 137 -5.20 1.57 -7.91
C ILE A 137 -4.70 2.44 -6.75
N PHE A 138 -5.59 2.82 -5.83
CA PHE A 138 -5.23 3.64 -4.67
C PHE A 138 -4.52 2.81 -3.60
N GLU A 139 -5.07 1.64 -3.26
CA GLU A 139 -4.53 0.76 -2.22
C GLU A 139 -3.12 0.25 -2.58
N LEU A 140 -2.94 -0.34 -3.77
CA LEU A 140 -1.65 -0.87 -4.20
C LEU A 140 -0.59 0.23 -4.26
N THR A 141 -0.99 1.44 -4.70
CA THR A 141 -0.09 2.60 -4.67
C THR A 141 0.29 2.96 -3.25
N ALA A 142 -0.67 3.02 -2.32
CA ALA A 142 -0.42 3.37 -0.94
C ALA A 142 0.52 2.36 -0.27
N THR A 143 0.31 1.06 -0.46
CA THR A 143 1.16 0.00 0.10
C THR A 143 2.61 0.15 -0.37
N VAL A 144 2.83 0.40 -1.66
CA VAL A 144 4.19 0.64 -2.19
C VAL A 144 4.80 1.91 -1.58
N LEU A 145 4.04 3.00 -1.50
CA LEU A 145 4.55 4.25 -0.95
C LEU A 145 4.84 4.18 0.55
N GLN A 146 4.05 3.45 1.34
CA GLN A 146 4.33 3.18 2.76
C GLN A 146 5.62 2.36 2.93
N SER A 147 5.84 1.38 2.06
CA SER A 147 7.09 0.61 2.00
C SER A 147 8.30 1.49 1.64
N VAL A 148 8.17 2.36 0.65
CA VAL A 148 9.22 3.34 0.30
C VAL A 148 9.50 4.28 1.46
N ALA A 149 8.44 4.84 2.06
CA ALA A 149 8.54 5.72 3.21
C ALA A 149 9.30 5.04 4.36
N GLY A 150 9.00 3.77 4.66
CA GLY A 150 9.69 3.02 5.71
C GLY A 150 11.18 2.82 5.43
N ILE A 151 11.55 2.54 4.17
CA ILE A 151 12.95 2.44 3.75
C ILE A 151 13.66 3.80 3.88
N LEU A 152 12.99 4.90 3.51
CA LEU A 152 13.54 6.25 3.67
C LEU A 152 13.74 6.62 5.15
N LEU A 153 12.84 6.18 6.03
CA LEU A 153 12.99 6.34 7.48
C LEU A 153 14.25 5.62 7.99
N PHE A 154 14.50 4.38 7.54
CA PHE A 154 15.73 3.67 7.83
C PHE A 154 16.97 4.39 7.32
N LEU A 155 16.95 4.86 6.06
CA LEU A 155 18.07 5.61 5.47
C LEU A 155 18.34 6.92 6.22
N PHE A 156 17.30 7.61 6.68
CA PHE A 156 17.44 8.76 7.55
C PHE A 156 18.19 8.38 8.83
N ILE A 157 17.76 7.33 9.54
CA ILE A 157 18.39 6.88 10.79
C ILE A 157 19.87 6.53 10.57
N CYS A 158 20.19 5.77 9.52
CA CYS A 158 21.58 5.44 9.20
C CYS A 158 22.43 6.67 8.90
N ARG A 159 21.90 7.61 8.11
CA ARG A 159 22.61 8.86 7.77
C ARG A 159 22.79 9.74 9.01
N PHE A 160 21.78 9.81 9.86
CA PHE A 160 21.81 10.57 11.11
C PHE A 160 22.85 10.00 12.08
N ILE A 161 22.85 8.68 12.33
CA ILE A 161 23.85 8.01 13.17
C ILE A 161 25.26 8.19 12.58
N ARG A 162 25.42 8.03 11.26
CA ARG A 162 26.73 8.23 10.61
C ARG A 162 27.22 9.67 10.73
N ALA A 163 26.33 10.65 10.59
CA ALA A 163 26.68 12.05 10.76
C ALA A 163 27.09 12.36 12.21
N MET A 164 26.37 11.80 13.20
CA MET A 164 26.68 11.91 14.62
C MET A 164 28.05 11.33 15.02
N ILE A 165 28.48 10.25 14.37
CA ILE A 165 29.78 9.61 14.63
C ILE A 165 30.92 10.29 13.86
N SER A 166 30.62 10.95 12.74
CA SER A 166 31.62 11.67 11.94
C SER A 166 32.10 12.93 12.66
N SER A 167 33.42 13.13 12.68
CA SER A 167 34.06 14.35 13.19
C SER A 167 33.76 15.60 12.36
N GLU A 168 33.03 15.46 11.25
CA GLU A 168 32.61 16.53 10.34
C GLU A 168 31.32 17.26 10.77
N THR A 169 30.78 16.99 11.96
CA THR A 169 29.64 17.75 12.49
C THR A 169 29.91 18.22 13.92
N HIS A 170 29.58 19.47 14.19
CA HIS A 170 29.72 20.07 15.52
C HIS A 170 28.41 19.92 16.33
N GLY A 171 27.84 18.71 16.33
CA GLY A 171 26.72 18.33 17.21
C GLY A 171 25.44 17.87 16.51
N VAL A 172 24.43 17.59 17.33
CA VAL A 172 23.17 16.93 16.94
C VAL A 172 22.38 17.71 15.89
N SER A 173 22.36 19.03 15.98
CA SER A 173 21.60 19.88 15.06
C SER A 173 22.15 19.79 13.62
N GLU A 174 23.47 19.80 13.46
CA GLU A 174 24.09 19.75 12.13
C GLU A 174 23.96 18.36 11.50
N ALA A 175 24.06 17.30 12.32
CA ALA A 175 23.78 15.94 11.89
C ALA A 175 22.31 15.77 11.44
N PHE A 176 21.37 16.42 12.13
CA PHE A 176 19.96 16.42 11.73
C PHE A 176 19.76 17.16 10.41
N ASP A 177 20.31 18.37 10.24
CA ASP A 177 20.15 19.14 9.01
C ASP A 177 20.71 18.41 7.78
N LYS A 178 21.82 17.68 7.92
CA LYS A 178 22.39 16.84 6.85
C LYS A 178 21.50 15.64 6.47
N SER A 179 20.67 15.14 7.38
CA SER A 179 19.85 13.93 7.18
C SER A 179 18.36 14.21 7.00
N LYS A 180 17.88 15.40 7.40
CA LYS A 180 16.47 15.82 7.42
C LYS A 180 15.74 15.61 6.10
N LYS A 181 16.42 15.77 4.96
CA LYS A 181 15.80 15.56 3.65
C LYS A 181 15.16 14.17 3.52
N ALA A 182 15.84 13.12 3.96
CA ALA A 182 15.30 11.75 3.90
C ALA A 182 14.09 11.56 4.83
N LEU A 183 14.11 12.17 6.03
CA LEU A 183 12.99 12.15 6.96
C LEU A 183 11.77 12.89 6.40
N VAL A 184 11.96 14.06 5.80
CA VAL A 184 10.87 14.84 5.18
C VAL A 184 10.25 14.04 4.04
N GLN A 185 11.06 13.46 3.16
CA GLN A 185 10.55 12.63 2.06
C GLN A 185 9.80 11.40 2.57
N SER A 186 10.34 10.73 3.59
CA SER A 186 9.70 9.61 4.29
C SER A 186 8.30 9.98 4.79
N VAL A 187 8.18 11.06 5.56
CA VAL A 187 6.91 11.50 6.15
C VAL A 187 5.92 11.97 5.08
N ILE A 188 6.39 12.69 4.06
CA ILE A 188 5.51 13.19 2.98
C ILE A 188 4.92 12.03 2.17
N LEU A 189 5.72 11.00 1.85
CA LEU A 189 5.22 9.82 1.16
C LEU A 189 4.25 9.01 2.02
N MET A 190 4.51 8.90 3.33
CA MET A 190 3.56 8.28 4.28
C MET A 190 2.22 9.03 4.29
N ILE A 191 2.22 10.34 4.51
CA ILE A 191 0.99 11.16 4.53
C ILE A 191 0.23 11.01 3.21
N PHE A 192 0.94 11.05 2.08
CA PHE A 192 0.29 10.88 0.78
C PHE A 192 -0.32 9.48 0.61
N ALA A 193 0.36 8.43 1.09
CA ALA A 193 -0.17 7.07 1.08
C ALA A 193 -1.43 6.92 1.96
N THR A 194 -1.44 7.52 3.16
CA THR A 194 -2.63 7.55 4.02
C THR A 194 -3.82 8.23 3.32
N ILE A 195 -3.58 9.33 2.59
CA ILE A 195 -4.62 9.99 1.78
C ILE A 195 -5.16 9.06 0.69
N LEU A 196 -4.29 8.29 0.03
CA LEU A 196 -4.72 7.30 -0.96
C LEU A 196 -5.59 6.20 -0.33
N LEU A 197 -5.23 5.68 0.85
CA LEU A 197 -6.05 4.69 1.56
C LEU A 197 -7.39 5.26 2.00
N LEU A 198 -7.42 6.53 2.43
CA LEU A 198 -8.66 7.22 2.79
C LEU A 198 -9.62 7.34 1.59
N ILE A 199 -9.07 7.44 0.37
CA ILE A 199 -9.85 7.42 -0.88
C ILE A 199 -10.23 5.97 -1.26
N ALA A 200 -9.33 5.01 -1.08
CA ALA A 200 -9.53 3.61 -1.46
C ALA A 200 -10.71 2.98 -0.71
N ALA A 201 -10.78 3.18 0.61
CA ALA A 201 -11.71 2.43 1.46
C ALA A 201 -13.21 2.71 1.18
N PRO A 202 -13.66 3.97 0.95
CA PRO A 202 -15.03 4.22 0.50
C PRO A 202 -15.33 3.66 -0.89
N ILE A 203 -14.34 3.66 -1.80
CA ILE A 203 -14.50 3.07 -3.13
C ILE A 203 -14.69 1.56 -2.99
N GLU A 204 -13.90 0.90 -2.15
CA GLU A 204 -14.05 -0.53 -1.87
C GLU A 204 -15.41 -0.86 -1.26
N ALA A 205 -15.80 -0.15 -0.20
CA ALA A 205 -17.03 -0.43 0.53
C ALA A 205 -18.31 -0.18 -0.27
N TYR A 206 -18.31 0.83 -1.16
CA TYR A 206 -19.56 1.31 -1.80
C TYR A 206 -19.57 1.22 -3.32
N ILE A 207 -18.42 1.18 -4.00
CA ILE A 207 -18.34 1.29 -5.47
C ILE A 207 -17.88 -0.01 -6.11
N SER A 208 -16.90 -0.72 -5.53
CA SER A 208 -16.28 -1.89 -6.19
C SER A 208 -17.28 -3.00 -6.53
N VAL A 209 -18.23 -3.30 -5.63
CA VAL A 209 -19.27 -4.32 -5.90
C VAL A 209 -20.24 -3.84 -7.00
N PRO A 210 -20.95 -2.69 -6.86
CA PRO A 210 -21.87 -2.23 -7.92
C PRO A 210 -21.18 -2.01 -9.27
N PHE A 211 -19.92 -1.55 -9.27
CA PHE A 211 -19.14 -1.38 -10.49
C PHE A 211 -18.88 -2.73 -11.17
N SER A 212 -18.55 -3.77 -10.40
CA SER A 212 -18.35 -5.11 -10.95
C SER A 212 -19.64 -5.69 -11.54
N GLU A 213 -20.78 -5.52 -10.87
CA GLU A 213 -22.09 -5.98 -11.34
C GLU A 213 -22.52 -5.25 -12.62
N LEU A 214 -22.26 -3.93 -12.68
CA LEU A 214 -22.50 -3.10 -13.86
C LEU A 214 -21.81 -3.63 -15.11
N ILE A 215 -20.50 -3.83 -15.00
CA ILE A 215 -19.65 -4.19 -16.14
C ILE A 215 -19.87 -5.64 -16.57
N LEU A 216 -20.15 -6.53 -15.62
CA LEU A 216 -20.34 -7.95 -15.89
C LEU A 216 -21.78 -8.33 -16.24
N GLY A 217 -22.72 -7.39 -16.12
CA GLY A 217 -24.13 -7.60 -16.43
C GLY A 217 -24.81 -8.60 -15.48
N THR A 218 -24.43 -8.62 -14.20
CA THR A 218 -24.96 -9.57 -13.21
C THR A 218 -25.98 -8.97 -12.24
N TRP A 219 -26.79 -8.03 -12.73
CA TRP A 219 -27.91 -7.42 -12.00
C TRP A 219 -29.08 -8.38 -11.78
#